data_AF-A0A815GR98-F1
#
_entry.id   AF-A0A815GR98-F1
#
_cell.length_a   1.000
_cell.length_b   1.000
_cell.length_c   1.000
_cell.angle_alpha   90.00
_cell.angle_beta   90.00
_cell.angle_gamma   90.00
#
_symmetry.space_group_name_H-M   'P 1'
#
loop_
_entity.id
_entity.type
_entity.pdbx_description
1 polymer ?
#
loop_
_entity_poly.entity_id
_entity_poly.type
_entity_poly.pdbx_seq_one_letter_code
_entity_poly.pdbx_strand_id
1 'polypeptide(L)'
;MILLVMIKKISASSFNQPKFCPTAVWNPFGITFANQTTLGNYPEALFINKNNTIYTVNWQKKEILIWINNSLNRNKTISANFILSKSIFVTNNGDIYYDNSVKNGRIDKWISNTDTFVNVMNVNSGCYGLFIDINNTLYCSMFFNGKIVKRWLNDSEMISTTAVGTGIGGSASNELDQPMGIFVDVNFDLYVADCGNHRIQLFKFEELNGTTIVGEESSNNIISLSYPSGVVLDADKYLFIVDQFNHRIIRSGSNDIRCIIGCDEEGSQSHQLSSPVTLSFDSYGNIFIIDRSNHRIQKFDFLSNSCDNSSNGQLVYSSMLTRNHPTYSRTGCNLSNYYYEAIQVNVNESRYYSLSSSSSIDTYGYIYTKNFYPFDPSINLILENDNSFVNPDKCVIGGSCNVQTKGIGITLDDILRYEIQRNETLKNQSLLVKMSVGLTIIMFLLGLINSIFSLLTFQNANLRKVGCGIYLLASSITSLLTISMFTINFWFVLLTQMNSLINLSIHRVGCISIEPLLKLFLYFDTWLNACVAIERAIHVYQGVHFNKEKSKRLARWIIFILPLCITATIIHEPLHRNIFEHRVKDD
;
A
#
# COMPACT_ATOMS: atom_id res chain seq x y z
N MET A 1 -20.37 -18.46 -14.16
CA MET A 1 -21.23 -17.29 -13.88
C MET A 1 -20.62 -16.58 -12.68
N ILE A 2 -19.94 -15.45 -12.87
CA ILE A 2 -19.05 -14.85 -11.85
C ILE A 2 -19.61 -13.50 -11.40
N LEU A 3 -20.59 -13.56 -10.54
CA LEU A 3 -20.80 -12.44 -9.65
C LEU A 3 -19.59 -12.37 -8.71
N LEU A 4 -18.82 -11.30 -8.81
CA LEU A 4 -17.85 -11.01 -7.78
C LEU A 4 -17.48 -9.54 -7.75
N VAL A 5 -17.46 -9.07 -6.51
CA VAL A 5 -16.71 -7.90 -6.10
C VAL A 5 -15.30 -8.34 -5.66
N MET A 6 -14.44 -7.38 -5.37
CA MET A 6 -13.09 -7.47 -4.82
C MET A 6 -12.85 -8.00 -3.37
N ILE A 7 -11.80 -8.83 -3.26
CA ILE A 7 -10.98 -9.22 -2.10
C ILE A 7 -9.55 -9.06 -2.60
N LYS A 8 -8.79 -8.28 -1.85
CA LYS A 8 -7.35 -8.15 -1.98
C LYS A 8 -6.71 -9.50 -1.67
N LYS A 9 -5.87 -10.02 -2.58
CA LYS A 9 -4.85 -11.00 -2.19
C LYS A 9 -3.85 -10.26 -1.30
N ILE A 10 -4.14 -10.20 -0.01
CA ILE A 10 -3.13 -9.90 1.00
C ILE A 10 -2.07 -10.98 0.79
N SER A 11 -0.79 -10.59 0.70
CA SER A 11 0.32 -11.54 0.83
C SER A 11 -0.04 -12.46 1.98
N ALA A 12 -0.23 -13.75 1.72
CA ALA A 12 -0.74 -14.65 2.74
C ALA A 12 0.15 -14.48 3.98
N SER A 13 -0.38 -14.16 5.15
CA SER A 13 0.40 -14.18 6.40
C SER A 13 1.19 -15.49 6.52
N SER A 14 2.35 -15.51 7.17
CA SER A 14 3.12 -16.76 7.32
C SER A 14 2.67 -17.63 8.49
N PHE A 15 1.77 -17.11 9.32
CA PHE A 15 1.21 -17.75 10.51
C PHE A 15 -0.28 -18.06 10.33
N ASN A 16 -0.79 -18.96 11.17
CA ASN A 16 -2.22 -19.24 11.26
C ASN A 16 -2.95 -18.17 12.07
N GLN A 17 -4.07 -17.73 11.54
CA GLN A 17 -4.99 -16.82 12.22
C GLN A 17 -6.41 -17.38 12.07
N PRO A 18 -6.74 -18.47 12.79
CA PRO A 18 -8.06 -19.09 12.74
C PRO A 18 -9.16 -18.09 13.18
N LYS A 19 -10.40 -18.34 12.77
CA LYS A 19 -11.57 -17.55 13.19
C LYS A 19 -12.34 -18.32 14.25
N PHE A 20 -12.52 -17.73 15.43
CA PHE A 20 -13.21 -18.39 16.54
C PHE A 20 -14.54 -17.70 16.88
N CYS A 21 -15.62 -18.48 16.99
CA CYS A 21 -16.87 -17.97 17.56
C CYS A 21 -16.65 -17.51 19.01
N PRO A 22 -17.44 -16.57 19.55
CA PRO A 22 -17.34 -16.19 20.97
C PRO A 22 -17.45 -17.39 21.94
N THR A 23 -18.24 -18.39 21.54
CA THR A 23 -18.46 -19.66 22.26
C THR A 23 -17.36 -20.70 22.07
N ALA A 24 -16.29 -20.43 21.31
CA ALA A 24 -15.22 -21.41 21.09
C ALA A 24 -14.60 -21.90 22.41
N VAL A 25 -14.35 -23.21 22.47
CA VAL A 25 -13.83 -23.93 23.63
C VAL A 25 -12.70 -24.85 23.17
N TRP A 26 -11.67 -24.97 24.01
CA TRP A 26 -10.58 -25.93 23.87
C TRP A 26 -10.68 -26.97 24.96
N ASN A 27 -10.15 -28.15 24.70
CA ASN A 27 -9.98 -29.17 25.71
C ASN A 27 -9.11 -28.57 26.83
N PRO A 28 -9.58 -28.50 28.08
CA PRO A 28 -8.78 -27.92 29.16
C PRO A 28 -7.59 -28.81 29.51
N PHE A 29 -7.57 -30.09 29.11
CA PHE A 29 -6.46 -31.00 29.33
C PHE A 29 -5.52 -30.99 28.12
N GLY A 30 -4.35 -30.38 28.31
CA GLY A 30 -3.29 -30.31 27.32
C GLY A 30 -2.55 -31.63 27.12
N ILE A 31 -2.11 -31.85 25.89
CA ILE A 31 -1.21 -32.93 25.50
C ILE A 31 0.21 -32.36 25.48
N THR A 32 1.15 -33.01 26.15
CA THR A 32 2.57 -32.62 26.06
C THR A 32 3.10 -32.97 24.68
N PHE A 33 3.29 -31.95 23.84
CA PHE A 33 3.79 -32.10 22.47
C PHE A 33 5.30 -32.35 22.46
N ALA A 34 6.05 -31.60 23.27
CA ALA A 34 7.49 -31.78 23.46
C ALA A 34 7.85 -31.44 24.91
N ASN A 35 8.86 -32.13 25.46
CA ASN A 35 9.27 -32.00 26.85
C ASN A 35 10.75 -31.60 26.98
N GLN A 36 11.22 -31.52 28.22
CA GLN A 36 12.56 -31.06 28.59
C GLN A 36 13.70 -31.82 27.87
N THR A 37 13.55 -33.12 27.61
CA THR A 37 14.62 -33.91 26.95
C THR A 37 14.86 -33.44 25.52
N THR A 38 13.83 -32.89 24.89
CA THR A 38 13.86 -32.39 23.52
C THR A 38 14.16 -30.89 23.49
N LEU A 39 13.47 -30.11 24.31
CA LEU A 39 13.50 -28.65 24.30
C LEU A 39 14.66 -28.05 25.10
N GLY A 40 15.22 -28.81 26.04
CA GLY A 40 16.08 -28.25 27.08
C GLY A 40 15.29 -27.52 28.16
N ASN A 41 16.00 -26.76 28.98
CA ASN A 41 15.42 -26.04 30.11
C ASN A 41 14.89 -24.68 29.68
N TYR A 42 13.73 -24.27 30.23
CA TYR A 42 13.12 -22.96 30.01
C TYR A 42 13.03 -22.57 28.52
N PRO A 43 12.28 -23.33 27.69
CA PRO A 43 12.01 -22.91 26.32
C PRO A 43 11.27 -21.57 26.29
N GLU A 44 11.53 -20.73 25.29
CA GLU A 44 10.97 -19.36 25.24
C GLU A 44 10.33 -18.97 23.91
N ALA A 45 10.77 -19.56 22.79
CA ALA A 45 10.27 -19.20 21.46
C ALA A 45 9.43 -20.31 20.83
N LEU A 46 8.32 -19.95 20.20
CA LEU A 46 7.44 -20.85 19.46
C LEU A 46 6.84 -20.10 18.27
N PHE A 47 6.87 -20.74 17.10
CA PHE A 47 6.17 -20.25 15.92
C PHE A 47 5.56 -21.42 15.16
N ILE A 48 4.32 -21.27 14.70
CA ILE A 48 3.64 -22.24 13.84
C ILE A 48 3.27 -21.54 12.54
N ASN A 49 3.78 -22.07 11.43
CA ASN A 49 3.49 -21.50 10.12
C ASN A 49 2.13 -21.98 9.58
N LYS A 50 1.71 -21.41 8.44
CA LYS A 50 0.46 -21.81 7.75
C LYS A 50 0.34 -23.28 7.34
N ASN A 51 1.46 -23.99 7.26
CA ASN A 51 1.49 -25.41 6.92
C ASN A 51 1.54 -26.30 8.17
N ASN A 52 1.31 -25.74 9.36
CA ASN A 52 1.43 -26.42 10.65
C ASN A 52 2.82 -26.99 10.93
N THR A 53 3.85 -26.39 10.36
CA THR A 53 5.22 -26.65 10.77
C THR A 53 5.50 -25.86 12.05
N ILE A 54 5.96 -26.56 13.07
CA ILE A 54 6.26 -26.01 14.39
C ILE A 54 7.76 -25.73 14.48
N TYR A 55 8.11 -24.54 14.93
CA TYR A 55 9.47 -24.06 15.11
C TYR A 55 9.68 -23.62 16.55
N THR A 56 10.78 -24.05 17.17
CA THR A 56 11.22 -23.59 18.50
C THR A 56 12.74 -23.59 18.56
N VAL A 57 13.29 -23.09 19.66
CA VAL A 57 14.73 -23.01 19.91
C VAL A 57 15.12 -23.82 21.13
N ASN A 58 16.21 -24.57 21.02
CA ASN A 58 16.93 -25.14 22.15
C ASN A 58 18.21 -24.33 22.36
N TRP A 59 18.19 -23.41 23.31
CA TRP A 59 19.32 -22.51 23.56
C TRP A 59 20.53 -23.21 24.18
N GLN A 60 20.33 -24.31 24.90
CA GLN A 60 21.43 -25.08 25.50
C GLN A 60 22.25 -25.79 24.42
N LYS A 61 21.57 -26.34 23.40
CA LYS A 61 22.21 -26.99 22.25
C LYS A 61 22.52 -26.04 21.10
N LYS A 62 22.00 -24.81 21.14
CA LYS A 62 22.09 -23.80 20.08
C LYS A 62 21.52 -24.34 18.76
N GLU A 63 20.30 -24.87 18.86
CA GLU A 63 19.61 -25.53 17.76
C GLU A 63 18.22 -24.93 17.56
N ILE A 64 17.80 -24.79 16.30
CA ILE A 64 16.41 -24.57 15.92
C ILE A 64 15.80 -25.93 15.64
N LEU A 65 14.71 -26.26 16.34
CA LEU A 65 14.00 -27.54 16.21
C LEU A 65 12.75 -27.34 15.36
N ILE A 66 12.53 -28.24 14.40
CA ILE A 66 11.45 -28.14 13.40
C ILE A 66 10.69 -29.47 13.30
N TRP A 67 9.36 -29.40 13.48
CA TRP A 67 8.43 -30.50 13.25
C TRP A 67 7.52 -30.15 12.08
N ILE A 68 7.55 -30.98 11.03
CA ILE A 68 6.74 -30.76 9.82
C ILE A 68 5.48 -31.61 9.92
N ASN A 69 4.32 -31.06 9.54
CA ASN A 69 3.02 -31.78 9.49
C ASN A 69 2.59 -32.41 10.83
N ASN A 70 2.82 -31.75 11.97
CA ASN A 70 2.45 -32.27 13.29
C ASN A 70 2.95 -33.71 13.58
N SER A 71 4.03 -34.17 12.94
CA SER A 71 4.56 -35.51 13.21
C SER A 71 5.18 -35.58 14.61
N LEU A 72 4.92 -36.68 15.32
CA LEU A 72 5.54 -36.97 16.63
C LEU A 72 7.07 -37.12 16.54
N ASN A 73 7.59 -37.42 15.35
CA ASN A 73 9.03 -37.51 15.09
C ASN A 73 9.59 -36.18 14.60
N ARG A 74 10.78 -35.83 15.10
CA ARG A 74 11.53 -34.63 14.73
C ARG A 74 12.04 -34.73 13.30
N ASN A 75 11.69 -33.76 12.45
CA ASN A 75 11.97 -33.84 11.01
C ASN A 75 13.22 -33.06 10.60
N LYS A 76 13.57 -31.97 11.29
CA LYS A 76 14.79 -31.19 10.98
C LYS A 76 15.32 -30.45 12.21
N THR A 77 16.65 -30.41 12.34
CA THR A 77 17.38 -29.59 13.31
C THR A 77 18.35 -28.72 12.53
N ILE A 78 18.41 -27.43 12.88
CA ILE A 78 19.37 -26.48 12.30
C ILE A 78 20.29 -26.02 13.43
N SER A 79 21.58 -26.32 13.32
CA SER A 79 22.58 -25.78 14.25
C SER A 79 22.79 -24.31 13.95
N ALA A 80 22.49 -23.44 14.92
CA ALA A 80 22.57 -22.00 14.76
C ALA A 80 23.41 -21.43 15.90
N ASN A 81 24.38 -20.56 15.61
CA ASN A 81 25.31 -20.07 16.63
C ASN A 81 24.77 -18.87 17.42
N PHE A 82 23.61 -19.02 18.06
CA PHE A 82 23.08 -18.01 18.98
C PHE A 82 23.47 -18.27 20.43
N ILE A 83 23.52 -17.20 21.23
CA ILE A 83 23.82 -17.29 22.67
C ILE A 83 22.56 -17.63 23.46
N LEU A 84 21.50 -16.86 23.24
CA LEU A 84 20.15 -17.03 23.78
C LEU A 84 19.20 -16.49 22.71
N SER A 85 18.14 -17.24 22.41
CA SER A 85 17.04 -16.77 21.58
C SER A 85 15.75 -16.86 22.37
N LYS A 86 15.05 -15.72 22.44
CA LYS A 86 13.78 -15.48 23.11
C LYS A 86 12.61 -15.48 22.14
N SER A 87 12.85 -15.23 20.87
CA SER A 87 11.82 -15.03 19.85
C SER A 87 12.22 -15.62 18.50
N ILE A 88 11.22 -16.10 17.77
CA ILE A 88 11.39 -16.71 16.46
C ILE A 88 10.21 -16.34 15.57
N PHE A 89 10.47 -16.07 14.29
CA PHE A 89 9.45 -15.82 13.29
C PHE A 89 9.86 -16.48 11.97
N VAL A 90 8.91 -17.09 11.27
CA VAL A 90 9.19 -17.74 9.97
C VAL A 90 8.31 -17.13 8.90
N THR A 91 8.92 -16.75 7.77
CA THR A 91 8.23 -16.17 6.61
C THR A 91 7.72 -17.25 5.66
N ASN A 92 6.86 -16.89 4.69
CA ASN A 92 6.27 -17.87 3.74
C ASN A 92 7.27 -18.66 2.90
N ASN A 93 8.41 -18.04 2.60
CA ASN A 93 9.51 -18.68 1.89
C ASN A 93 10.36 -19.60 2.79
N GLY A 94 9.98 -19.75 4.07
CA GLY A 94 10.64 -20.62 5.04
C GLY A 94 11.88 -20.04 5.69
N ASP A 95 12.22 -18.76 5.44
CA ASP A 95 13.33 -18.11 6.14
C ASP A 95 12.98 -17.94 7.62
N ILE A 96 13.96 -18.17 8.48
CA ILE A 96 13.78 -18.17 9.93
C ILE A 96 14.52 -16.97 10.51
N TYR A 97 13.78 -16.09 11.18
CA TYR A 97 14.31 -14.94 11.89
C TYR A 97 14.29 -15.24 13.38
N TYR A 98 15.38 -14.93 14.06
CA TYR A 98 15.50 -15.16 15.49
C TYR A 98 16.42 -14.11 16.11
N ASP A 99 16.20 -13.80 17.38
CA ASP A 99 17.09 -12.92 18.13
C ASP A 99 18.37 -13.65 18.54
N ASN A 100 19.50 -12.95 18.48
CA ASN A 100 20.78 -13.49 18.92
C ASN A 100 21.28 -12.78 20.20
N SER A 101 20.41 -12.65 21.19
CA SER A 101 20.71 -12.14 22.54
C SER A 101 21.23 -10.70 22.67
N VAL A 102 21.05 -10.13 23.86
CA VAL A 102 21.59 -8.83 24.31
C VAL A 102 23.12 -8.73 24.09
N LYS A 103 23.86 -9.85 24.19
CA LYS A 103 25.33 -9.86 24.09
C LYS A 103 25.85 -9.64 22.67
N ASN A 104 25.15 -10.13 21.64
CA ASN A 104 25.54 -9.87 20.24
C ASN A 104 24.75 -8.70 19.64
N GLY A 105 23.62 -8.32 20.23
CA GLY A 105 22.88 -7.11 19.87
C GLY A 105 22.40 -7.12 18.41
N ARG A 106 21.82 -8.25 17.96
CA ARG A 106 21.33 -8.37 16.59
C ARG A 106 20.22 -9.40 16.42
N ILE A 107 19.50 -9.26 15.32
CA ILE A 107 18.54 -10.24 14.80
C ILE A 107 19.18 -10.90 13.60
N ASP A 108 19.25 -12.22 13.64
CA ASP A 108 19.81 -13.03 12.56
C ASP A 108 18.68 -13.71 11.78
N LYS A 109 18.96 -13.96 10.51
CA LYS A 109 18.10 -14.67 9.58
C LYS A 109 18.84 -15.88 9.02
N TRP A 110 18.25 -17.05 9.17
CA TRP A 110 18.61 -18.24 8.41
C TRP A 110 17.81 -18.26 7.10
N ILE A 111 18.51 -18.33 5.97
CA ILE A 111 17.93 -18.30 4.63
C ILE A 111 17.71 -19.74 4.16
N SER A 112 16.46 -20.08 3.85
CA SER A 112 16.03 -21.48 3.67
C SER A 112 16.59 -22.15 2.42
N ASN A 113 16.83 -21.38 1.37
CA ASN A 113 17.27 -21.87 0.07
C ASN A 113 18.79 -22.07 -0.02
N THR A 114 19.58 -21.29 0.72
CA THR A 114 21.04 -21.32 0.69
C THR A 114 21.66 -21.94 1.93
N ASP A 115 20.87 -22.18 2.99
CA ASP A 115 21.35 -22.68 4.28
C ASP A 115 22.41 -21.77 4.92
N THR A 116 22.24 -20.45 4.77
CA THR A 116 23.19 -19.43 5.27
C THR A 116 22.55 -18.53 6.31
N PHE A 117 23.40 -17.98 7.20
CA PHE A 117 22.99 -17.04 8.23
C PHE A 117 23.46 -15.63 7.88
N VAL A 118 22.55 -14.66 8.01
CA VAL A 118 22.85 -13.24 7.78
C VAL A 118 22.28 -12.39 8.90
N ASN A 119 22.98 -11.31 9.27
CA ASN A 119 22.45 -10.29 10.17
C ASN A 119 21.42 -9.44 9.40
N VAL A 120 20.25 -9.23 9.99
CA VAL A 120 19.16 -8.43 9.42
C VAL A 120 18.70 -7.28 10.31
N MET A 121 19.27 -7.07 11.49
CA MET A 121 19.01 -5.87 12.28
C MET A 121 20.02 -5.81 13.42
N ASN A 122 20.61 -4.64 13.67
CA ASN A 122 21.36 -4.40 14.89
C ASN A 122 20.43 -3.79 15.94
N VAL A 123 20.50 -4.31 17.16
CA VAL A 123 19.71 -3.89 18.31
C VAL A 123 20.65 -3.72 19.51
N ASN A 124 20.43 -2.70 20.33
CA ASN A 124 21.25 -2.45 21.51
C ASN A 124 20.72 -3.14 22.79
N SER A 125 19.74 -4.04 22.65
CA SER A 125 19.05 -4.75 23.73
C SER A 125 18.49 -6.06 23.21
N GLY A 126 18.00 -6.90 24.12
CA GLY A 126 17.40 -8.19 23.78
C GLY A 126 16.05 -8.00 23.10
N CYS A 127 15.81 -8.76 22.03
CA CYS A 127 14.54 -8.78 21.32
C CYS A 127 13.63 -9.85 21.90
N TYR A 128 12.66 -9.46 22.72
CA TYR A 128 11.79 -10.41 23.43
C TYR A 128 10.53 -10.79 22.64
N GLY A 129 10.12 -9.94 21.71
CA GLY A 129 9.06 -10.21 20.76
C GLY A 129 9.52 -9.86 19.36
N LEU A 130 9.31 -10.77 18.41
CA LEU A 130 9.72 -10.63 17.02
C LEU A 130 8.51 -10.86 16.13
N PHE A 131 8.25 -9.94 15.21
CA PHE A 131 7.12 -10.06 14.28
C PHE A 131 7.49 -9.45 12.93
N ILE A 132 7.03 -10.07 11.83
CA ILE A 132 7.15 -9.49 10.49
C ILE A 132 5.75 -9.30 9.92
N ASP A 133 5.42 -8.05 9.57
CA ASP A 133 4.13 -7.71 8.99
C ASP A 133 4.02 -8.09 7.50
N ILE A 134 2.83 -7.93 6.94
CA ILE A 134 2.52 -8.23 5.54
C ILE A 134 3.29 -7.36 4.52
N ASN A 135 3.93 -6.28 4.96
CA ASN A 135 4.77 -5.36 4.17
C ASN A 135 6.28 -5.65 4.31
N ASN A 136 6.65 -6.77 4.94
CA ASN A 136 8.03 -7.13 5.28
C ASN A 136 8.71 -6.12 6.23
N THR A 137 7.95 -5.50 7.13
CA THR A 137 8.54 -4.74 8.23
C THR A 137 8.79 -5.68 9.40
N LEU A 138 10.05 -5.77 9.83
CA LEU A 138 10.48 -6.52 11.01
C LEU A 138 10.35 -5.63 12.24
N TYR A 139 9.62 -6.10 13.25
CA TYR A 139 9.45 -5.46 14.55
C TYR A 139 10.17 -6.27 15.62
N CYS A 140 10.68 -5.55 16.62
CA CYS A 140 11.41 -6.10 17.73
C CYS A 140 11.08 -5.36 19.02
N SER A 141 10.68 -6.12 20.05
CA SER A 141 10.42 -5.58 21.38
C SER A 141 11.69 -5.47 22.21
N MET A 142 12.07 -4.24 22.55
CA MET A 142 13.28 -3.93 23.29
C MET A 142 12.98 -3.88 24.78
N PHE A 143 13.00 -5.04 25.42
CA PHE A 143 12.59 -5.23 26.82
C PHE A 143 13.21 -4.22 27.79
N PHE A 144 14.54 -4.07 27.81
CA PHE A 144 15.20 -3.15 28.75
C PHE A 144 15.12 -1.66 28.34
N ASN A 145 14.52 -1.33 27.20
CA ASN A 145 14.51 0.03 26.65
C ASN A 145 13.11 0.57 26.44
N GLY A 146 12.05 -0.06 26.96
CA GLY A 146 10.70 0.51 26.94
C GLY A 146 10.22 0.97 25.55
N LYS A 147 10.60 0.23 24.49
CA LYS A 147 10.28 0.61 23.11
C LYS A 147 10.17 -0.60 22.18
N ILE A 148 9.44 -0.41 21.09
CA ILE A 148 9.43 -1.33 19.96
C ILE A 148 10.22 -0.68 18.82
N VAL A 149 11.19 -1.38 18.25
CA VAL A 149 11.95 -0.93 17.08
C VAL A 149 11.50 -1.69 15.84
N LYS A 150 11.55 -1.03 14.68
CA LYS A 150 11.18 -1.61 13.40
C LYS A 150 12.22 -1.34 12.31
N ARG A 151 12.30 -2.24 11.33
CA ARG A 151 13.10 -2.08 10.10
C ARG A 151 12.31 -2.62 8.91
N TRP A 152 12.32 -1.89 7.81
CA TRP A 152 11.79 -2.40 6.56
C TRP A 152 12.83 -3.32 5.90
N LEU A 153 12.49 -4.59 5.67
CA LEU A 153 13.46 -5.60 5.20
C LEU A 153 13.81 -5.46 3.71
N ASN A 154 13.03 -4.70 2.95
CA ASN A 154 13.34 -4.41 1.55
C ASN A 154 14.36 -3.28 1.40
N ASP A 155 14.69 -2.57 2.49
CA ASP A 155 15.72 -1.54 2.48
C ASP A 155 17.12 -2.18 2.54
N SER A 156 17.99 -1.78 1.61
CA SER A 156 19.40 -2.20 1.59
C SER A 156 20.16 -1.69 2.80
N GLU A 157 19.76 -0.54 3.36
CA GLU A 157 20.41 0.03 4.54
C GLU A 157 19.89 -0.66 5.81
N MET A 158 20.79 -0.88 6.78
CA MET A 158 20.47 -1.58 8.02
C MET A 158 19.94 -0.64 9.11
N ILE A 159 19.07 0.29 8.72
CA ILE A 159 18.54 1.33 9.59
C ILE A 159 17.30 0.80 10.31
N SER A 160 17.34 0.80 11.64
CA SER A 160 16.17 0.58 12.49
C SER A 160 15.64 1.92 13.02
N THR A 161 14.32 2.03 13.15
CA THR A 161 13.63 3.20 13.70
C THR A 161 12.76 2.77 14.87
N THR A 162 12.44 3.70 15.77
CA THR A 162 11.45 3.43 16.82
C THR A 162 10.06 3.38 16.21
N ALA A 163 9.32 2.31 16.46
CA ALA A 163 7.92 2.19 16.10
C ALA A 163 7.05 2.94 17.13
N VAL A 164 7.21 2.60 18.41
CA VAL A 164 6.51 3.17 19.57
C VAL A 164 7.40 3.07 20.82
N GLY A 165 7.05 3.81 21.89
CA GLY A 165 7.82 3.88 23.12
C GLY A 165 8.94 4.93 23.09
N THR A 166 9.27 5.51 24.24
CA THR A 166 10.20 6.65 24.35
C THR A 166 11.67 6.23 24.48
N GLY A 167 11.94 4.95 24.72
CA GLY A 167 13.30 4.47 24.99
C GLY A 167 13.65 4.38 26.49
N ILE A 168 12.71 4.79 27.36
CA ILE A 168 12.83 4.79 28.82
C ILE A 168 11.57 4.11 29.36
N GLY A 169 11.71 3.27 30.39
CA GLY A 169 10.59 2.61 31.05
C GLY A 169 9.65 3.62 31.72
N GLY A 170 8.35 3.46 31.48
CA GLY A 170 7.30 4.32 32.03
C GLY A 170 5.90 3.80 31.71
N SER A 171 4.88 4.42 32.30
CA SER A 171 3.48 3.96 32.23
C SER A 171 2.56 4.89 31.44
N ALA A 172 3.04 6.05 30.96
CA ALA A 172 2.23 6.93 30.13
C ALA A 172 1.75 6.24 28.83
N SER A 173 0.76 6.82 28.15
CA SER A 173 0.17 6.22 26.94
C SER A 173 1.17 5.97 25.80
N ASN A 174 2.26 6.75 25.74
CA ASN A 174 3.34 6.61 24.77
C ASN A 174 4.61 5.95 25.34
N GLU A 175 4.57 5.50 26.58
CA GLU A 175 5.66 4.82 27.28
C GLU A 175 5.33 3.34 27.44
N LEU A 176 6.37 2.52 27.53
CA LEU A 176 6.28 1.09 27.76
C LEU A 176 7.28 0.72 28.84
N ASP A 177 6.96 -0.27 29.67
CA ASP A 177 7.89 -0.88 30.61
C ASP A 177 8.02 -2.38 30.34
N GLN A 178 9.25 -2.81 30.06
CA GLN A 178 9.58 -4.21 29.78
C GLN A 178 8.69 -4.88 28.71
N PRO A 179 8.46 -4.26 27.53
CA PRO A 179 7.57 -4.84 26.55
C PRO A 179 8.09 -6.20 26.05
N MET A 180 7.20 -7.19 25.94
CA MET A 180 7.55 -8.56 25.55
C MET A 180 6.94 -8.94 24.20
N GLY A 181 5.84 -9.72 24.19
CA GLY A 181 5.18 -10.18 22.98
C GLY A 181 4.53 -9.04 22.21
N ILE A 182 4.61 -9.12 20.88
CA ILE A 182 4.02 -8.15 19.96
C ILE A 182 3.26 -8.85 18.85
N PHE A 183 2.20 -8.22 18.36
CA PHE A 183 1.45 -8.65 17.19
C PHE A 183 1.09 -7.44 16.33
N VAL A 184 1.28 -7.54 15.02
CA VAL A 184 0.88 -6.49 14.07
C VAL A 184 -0.20 -7.04 13.16
N ASP A 185 -1.36 -6.39 13.16
CA ASP A 185 -2.50 -6.84 12.36
C ASP A 185 -2.42 -6.37 10.89
N VAL A 186 -3.40 -6.76 10.07
CA VAL A 186 -3.45 -6.40 8.64
C VAL A 186 -3.67 -4.91 8.37
N ASN A 187 -4.10 -4.15 9.37
CA ASN A 187 -4.22 -2.70 9.33
C ASN A 187 -2.94 -2.00 9.83
N PHE A 188 -1.91 -2.77 10.19
CA PHE A 188 -0.67 -2.30 10.81
C PHE A 188 -0.87 -1.70 12.21
N ASP A 189 -1.96 -2.07 12.88
CA ASP A 189 -2.13 -1.79 14.30
C ASP A 189 -1.19 -2.70 15.10
N LEU A 190 -0.45 -2.13 16.06
CA LEU A 190 0.54 -2.81 16.89
C LEU A 190 -0.02 -3.07 18.29
N TYR A 191 -0.09 -4.34 18.66
CA TYR A 191 -0.49 -4.82 19.98
C TYR A 191 0.76 -5.22 20.73
N VAL A 192 0.92 -4.71 21.95
CA VAL A 192 2.11 -4.90 22.77
C VAL A 192 1.69 -5.43 24.15
N ALA A 193 2.29 -6.55 24.54
CA ALA A 193 2.26 -6.99 25.93
C ALA A 193 3.27 -6.15 26.73
N ASP A 194 2.76 -5.09 27.36
CA ASP A 194 3.51 -4.12 28.15
C ASP A 194 3.73 -4.69 29.57
N CYS A 195 4.63 -5.67 29.63
CA CYS A 195 4.74 -6.63 30.72
C CYS A 195 4.93 -5.98 32.09
N GLY A 196 5.83 -5.00 32.20
CA GLY A 196 6.13 -4.30 33.45
C GLY A 196 4.96 -3.43 33.95
N ASN A 197 4.08 -2.99 33.05
CA ASN A 197 2.87 -2.23 33.36
C ASN A 197 1.62 -3.11 33.46
N HIS A 198 1.74 -4.45 33.46
CA HIS A 198 0.60 -5.35 33.66
C HIS A 198 -0.58 -5.13 32.69
N ARG A 199 -0.29 -4.75 31.44
CA ARG A 199 -1.32 -4.34 30.47
C ARG A 199 -1.01 -4.77 29.04
N ILE A 200 -2.05 -4.76 28.19
CA ILE A 200 -1.92 -4.84 26.73
C ILE A 200 -2.22 -3.46 26.14
N GLN A 201 -1.24 -2.91 25.42
CA GLN A 201 -1.33 -1.63 24.72
C GLN A 201 -1.62 -1.84 23.23
N LEU A 202 -2.53 -1.05 22.68
CA LEU A 202 -2.83 -0.97 21.25
C LEU A 202 -2.37 0.39 20.71
N PHE A 203 -1.47 0.38 19.75
CA PHE A 203 -1.08 1.55 18.97
C PHE A 203 -1.67 1.41 17.57
N LYS A 204 -2.53 2.35 17.18
CA LYS A 204 -3.04 2.39 15.80
C LYS A 204 -1.91 2.75 14.84
N PHE A 205 -2.08 2.40 13.57
CA PHE A 205 -1.07 2.69 12.56
C PHE A 205 -0.63 4.16 12.58
N GLU A 206 0.68 4.38 12.72
CA GLU A 206 1.34 5.69 12.85
C GLU A 206 1.01 6.53 14.10
N GLU A 207 0.21 6.01 15.03
CA GLU A 207 -0.02 6.66 16.33
C GLU A 207 1.08 6.31 17.34
N LEU A 208 1.53 7.32 18.09
CA LEU A 208 2.56 7.17 19.12
C LEU A 208 1.99 6.98 20.53
N ASN A 209 0.75 7.41 20.75
CA ASN A 209 0.01 7.17 21.99
C ASN A 209 -0.79 5.88 21.81
N GLY A 210 -0.60 4.92 22.70
CA GLY A 210 -1.37 3.70 22.70
C GLY A 210 -2.56 3.79 23.65
N THR A 211 -3.59 3.00 23.36
CA THR A 211 -4.76 2.81 24.21
C THR A 211 -4.62 1.48 24.95
N THR A 212 -4.85 1.49 26.26
CA THR A 212 -4.85 0.26 27.04
C THR A 212 -6.15 -0.49 26.85
N ILE A 213 -6.07 -1.70 26.27
CA ILE A 213 -7.25 -2.49 25.89
C ILE A 213 -7.59 -3.61 26.89
N VAL A 214 -6.60 -4.10 27.65
CA VAL A 214 -6.78 -5.09 28.72
C VAL A 214 -5.73 -4.87 29.81
N GLY A 215 -6.11 -5.05 31.08
CA GLY A 215 -5.21 -4.96 32.24
C GLY A 215 -5.34 -3.65 33.00
N GLU A 216 -4.29 -3.30 33.77
CA GLU A 216 -4.27 -2.06 34.54
C GLU A 216 -4.47 -0.83 33.65
N GLU A 217 -5.11 0.22 34.19
CA GLU A 217 -5.44 1.46 33.46
C GLU A 217 -6.44 1.32 32.30
N SER A 218 -6.93 0.11 32.00
CA SER A 218 -8.06 -0.06 31.08
C SER A 218 -9.35 0.51 31.68
N SER A 219 -10.16 1.17 30.85
CA SER A 219 -11.46 1.72 31.26
C SER A 219 -12.45 0.64 31.73
N ASN A 220 -12.27 -0.59 31.24
CA ASN A 220 -13.04 -1.78 31.57
C ASN A 220 -12.13 -2.83 32.21
N ASN A 221 -11.59 -2.54 33.41
CA ASN A 221 -10.72 -3.46 34.15
C ASN A 221 -11.49 -4.67 34.71
N ILE A 222 -11.93 -5.57 33.82
CA ILE A 222 -12.72 -6.77 34.11
C ILE A 222 -11.80 -7.89 34.63
N ILE A 223 -10.53 -7.91 34.21
CA ILE A 223 -9.55 -8.93 34.58
C ILE A 223 -8.17 -8.29 34.82
N SER A 224 -7.59 -8.54 35.98
CA SER A 224 -6.21 -8.13 36.29
C SER A 224 -5.23 -9.06 35.58
N LEU A 225 -4.24 -8.47 34.91
CA LEU A 225 -3.11 -9.22 34.34
C LEU A 225 -1.92 -9.17 35.31
N SER A 226 -1.02 -10.14 35.19
CA SER A 226 0.23 -10.20 35.93
C SER A 226 1.37 -10.55 34.98
N TYR A 227 2.18 -9.54 34.64
CA TYR A 227 3.31 -9.65 33.71
C TYR A 227 2.93 -10.35 32.39
N PRO A 228 1.98 -9.81 31.59
CA PRO A 228 1.60 -10.45 30.34
C PRO A 228 2.79 -10.54 29.39
N SER A 229 3.04 -11.73 28.85
CA SER A 229 4.26 -12.00 28.07
C SER A 229 4.01 -12.13 26.57
N GLY A 230 2.78 -12.43 26.17
CA GLY A 230 2.41 -12.73 24.79
C GLY A 230 1.01 -12.24 24.46
N VAL A 231 0.83 -11.76 23.22
CA VAL A 231 -0.47 -11.39 22.66
C VAL A 231 -0.53 -11.85 21.20
N VAL A 232 -1.62 -12.50 20.81
CA VAL A 232 -1.93 -12.83 19.42
C VAL A 232 -3.41 -12.58 19.15
N LEU A 233 -3.76 -12.39 17.88
CA LEU A 233 -5.15 -12.18 17.47
C LEU A 233 -5.67 -13.38 16.67
N ASP A 234 -6.97 -13.63 16.77
CA ASP A 234 -7.69 -14.45 15.81
C ASP A 234 -8.13 -13.62 14.58
N ALA A 235 -8.83 -14.23 13.62
CA ALA A 235 -9.24 -13.56 12.39
C ALA A 235 -10.27 -12.43 12.60
N ASP A 236 -11.01 -12.47 13.72
CA ASP A 236 -12.00 -11.46 14.10
C ASP A 236 -11.40 -10.42 15.06
N LYS A 237 -10.06 -10.43 15.24
CA LYS A 237 -9.29 -9.55 16.12
C LYS A 237 -9.56 -9.75 17.62
N TYR A 238 -10.07 -10.91 18.02
CA TYR A 238 -10.10 -11.28 19.42
C TYR A 238 -8.71 -11.61 19.94
N LEU A 239 -8.40 -11.12 21.13
CA LEU A 239 -7.10 -11.25 21.77
C LEU A 239 -6.98 -12.59 22.47
N PHE A 240 -5.80 -13.18 22.35
CA PHE A 240 -5.33 -14.28 23.17
C PHE A 240 -4.06 -13.83 23.86
N ILE A 241 -4.11 -13.77 25.18
CA ILE A 241 -3.10 -13.16 26.05
C ILE A 241 -2.49 -14.26 26.91
N VAL A 242 -1.16 -14.30 26.95
CA VAL A 242 -0.41 -15.12 27.90
C VAL A 242 -0.22 -14.28 29.16
N ASP A 243 -0.94 -14.64 30.23
CA ASP A 243 -0.91 -13.97 31.52
C ASP A 243 0.09 -14.71 32.43
N GLN A 244 1.38 -14.41 32.24
CA GLN A 244 2.50 -15.26 32.65
C GLN A 244 2.52 -15.58 34.14
N PHE A 245 2.39 -14.57 35.00
CA PHE A 245 2.48 -14.74 36.45
C PHE A 245 1.14 -15.05 37.12
N ASN A 246 0.04 -15.03 36.36
CA ASN A 246 -1.19 -15.70 36.76
C ASN A 246 -1.32 -17.11 36.15
N HIS A 247 -0.29 -17.59 35.44
CA HIS A 247 -0.15 -18.95 34.94
C HIS A 247 -1.30 -19.44 34.06
N ARG A 248 -1.83 -18.54 33.21
CA ARG A 248 -3.05 -18.81 32.44
C ARG A 248 -3.03 -18.16 31.06
N ILE A 249 -3.95 -18.61 30.21
CA ILE A 249 -4.25 -17.96 28.93
C ILE A 249 -5.63 -17.31 29.02
N ILE A 250 -5.70 -16.04 28.66
CA ILE A 250 -6.92 -15.25 28.61
C ILE A 250 -7.31 -15.03 27.15
N ARG A 251 -8.62 -15.05 26.88
CA ARG A 251 -9.20 -14.70 25.59
C ARG A 251 -10.19 -13.56 25.75
N SER A 252 -10.17 -12.58 24.85
CA SER A 252 -11.26 -11.63 24.69
C SER A 252 -12.33 -12.15 23.72
N GLY A 253 -13.58 -11.78 23.95
CA GLY A 253 -14.70 -11.93 23.03
C GLY A 253 -15.37 -10.58 22.78
N SER A 254 -16.54 -10.59 22.16
CA SER A 254 -17.23 -9.35 21.76
C SER A 254 -17.52 -8.40 22.92
N ASN A 255 -17.83 -8.96 24.10
CA ASN A 255 -18.22 -8.22 25.30
C ASN A 255 -17.69 -8.88 26.58
N ASP A 256 -16.82 -9.88 26.47
CA ASP A 256 -16.29 -10.65 27.60
C ASP A 256 -14.77 -10.81 27.49
N ILE A 257 -14.13 -11.01 28.63
CA ILE A 257 -12.74 -11.44 28.71
C ILE A 257 -12.70 -12.57 29.73
N ARG A 258 -12.23 -13.75 29.32
CA ARG A 258 -12.27 -14.95 30.16
C ARG A 258 -10.99 -15.75 30.06
N CYS A 259 -10.67 -16.42 31.15
CA CYS A 259 -9.62 -17.44 31.14
C CYS A 259 -10.11 -18.66 30.34
N ILE A 260 -9.23 -19.24 29.51
CA ILE A 260 -9.53 -20.42 28.70
C ILE A 260 -8.65 -21.64 29.02
N ILE A 261 -7.45 -21.43 29.57
CA ILE A 261 -6.48 -22.49 29.92
C ILE A 261 -5.74 -22.07 31.19
N GLY A 262 -5.54 -22.99 32.14
CA GLY A 262 -4.80 -22.74 33.38
C GLY A 262 -5.57 -21.87 34.39
N CYS A 263 -6.89 -22.02 34.47
CA CYS A 263 -7.75 -21.07 35.21
C CYS A 263 -7.88 -21.34 36.71
N ASP A 264 -7.42 -22.50 37.18
CA ASP A 264 -7.58 -22.91 38.58
C ASP A 264 -6.34 -22.52 39.39
N GLU A 265 -5.21 -23.18 39.15
CA GLU A 265 -3.96 -22.96 39.87
C GLU A 265 -2.73 -23.26 38.99
N GLU A 266 -1.58 -22.74 39.43
CA GLU A 266 -0.27 -23.10 38.89
C GLU A 266 0.00 -24.59 39.10
N GLY A 267 0.63 -25.23 38.12
CA GLY A 267 1.20 -26.56 38.35
C GLY A 267 1.65 -27.23 37.07
N SER A 268 1.88 -28.54 37.18
CA SER A 268 2.46 -29.38 36.11
C SER A 268 1.45 -30.39 35.54
N GLN A 269 0.22 -30.42 36.03
CA GLN A 269 -0.83 -31.28 35.48
C GLN A 269 -1.21 -30.82 34.06
N SER A 270 -1.95 -31.66 33.32
CA SER A 270 -2.31 -31.39 31.92
C SER A 270 -3.23 -30.16 31.74
N HIS A 271 -4.00 -29.79 32.76
CA HIS A 271 -4.85 -28.59 32.74
C HIS A 271 -4.21 -27.35 33.39
N GLN A 272 -3.00 -27.51 33.91
CA GLN A 272 -2.25 -26.45 34.60
C GLN A 272 -1.08 -25.97 33.73
N LEU A 273 -0.66 -24.73 33.96
CA LEU A 273 0.53 -24.13 33.39
C LEU A 273 1.41 -23.58 34.52
N SER A 274 2.69 -23.36 34.24
CA SER A 274 3.60 -22.63 35.13
C SER A 274 4.47 -21.69 34.31
N SER A 275 4.27 -20.39 34.55
CA SER A 275 4.91 -19.27 33.85
C SER A 275 4.92 -19.42 32.31
N PRO A 276 3.75 -19.58 31.65
CA PRO A 276 3.71 -19.68 30.19
C PRO A 276 4.23 -18.39 29.55
N VAL A 277 4.91 -18.47 28.40
CA VAL A 277 5.56 -17.28 27.80
C VAL A 277 5.03 -16.87 26.44
N THR A 278 4.63 -17.82 25.60
CA THR A 278 4.09 -17.54 24.27
C THR A 278 3.10 -18.62 23.84
N LEU A 279 2.25 -18.28 22.88
CA LEU A 279 1.28 -19.20 22.28
C LEU A 279 1.22 -19.03 20.76
N SER A 280 0.83 -20.09 20.05
CA SER A 280 0.63 -20.06 18.60
C SER A 280 -0.48 -21.04 18.19
N PHE A 281 -1.14 -20.75 17.06
CA PHE A 281 -2.20 -21.59 16.53
C PHE A 281 -1.70 -22.49 15.40
N ASP A 282 -2.25 -23.70 15.32
CA ASP A 282 -2.27 -24.44 14.05
C ASP A 282 -3.50 -24.04 13.21
N SER A 283 -3.55 -24.51 11.96
CA SER A 283 -4.62 -24.22 11.01
C SER A 283 -5.96 -24.82 11.42
N TYR A 284 -5.98 -25.73 12.38
CA TYR A 284 -7.19 -26.36 12.93
C TYR A 284 -7.74 -25.59 14.13
N GLY A 285 -7.03 -24.56 14.60
CA GLY A 285 -7.40 -23.76 15.76
C GLY A 285 -6.90 -24.32 17.09
N ASN A 286 -6.05 -25.36 17.08
CA ASN A 286 -5.43 -25.85 18.31
C ASN A 286 -4.44 -24.83 18.84
N ILE A 287 -4.33 -24.73 20.16
CA ILE A 287 -3.43 -23.81 20.84
C ILE A 287 -2.18 -24.57 21.29
N PHE A 288 -1.01 -24.09 20.88
CA PHE A 288 0.27 -24.56 21.41
C PHE A 288 0.85 -23.49 22.31
N ILE A 289 1.26 -23.87 23.52
CA ILE A 289 1.78 -22.96 24.54
C ILE A 289 3.16 -23.44 24.99
N ILE A 290 4.09 -22.50 25.14
CA ILE A 290 5.35 -22.74 25.84
C ILE A 290 5.09 -22.59 27.33
N ASP A 291 5.05 -23.73 28.02
CA ASP A 291 4.90 -23.85 29.47
C ASP A 291 6.30 -23.90 30.10
N ARG A 292 6.89 -22.70 30.25
CA ARG A 292 8.34 -22.49 30.39
C ARG A 292 8.92 -23.15 31.65
N SER A 293 8.28 -22.96 32.80
CA SER A 293 8.78 -23.51 34.07
C SER A 293 8.60 -25.03 34.15
N ASN A 294 7.62 -25.58 33.43
CA ASN A 294 7.46 -27.03 33.24
C ASN A 294 8.31 -27.60 32.09
N HIS A 295 9.09 -26.77 31.40
CA HIS A 295 10.01 -27.16 30.32
C HIS A 295 9.34 -27.94 29.18
N ARG A 296 8.12 -27.54 28.80
CA ARG A 296 7.32 -28.27 27.80
C ARG A 296 6.58 -27.35 26.84
N ILE A 297 6.23 -27.90 25.69
CA ILE A 297 5.19 -27.36 24.82
C ILE A 297 3.92 -28.18 25.08
N GLN A 298 2.84 -27.51 25.47
CA GLN A 298 1.52 -28.13 25.58
C GLN A 298 0.64 -27.77 24.39
N LYS A 299 -0.10 -28.76 23.88
CA LYS A 299 -1.11 -28.61 22.84
C LYS A 299 -2.50 -28.80 23.45
N PHE A 300 -3.38 -27.83 23.27
CA PHE A 300 -4.77 -27.87 23.68
C PHE A 300 -5.65 -27.97 22.44
N ASP A 301 -6.36 -29.09 22.32
CA ASP A 301 -7.17 -29.39 21.15
C ASP A 301 -8.43 -28.51 21.12
N PHE A 302 -8.73 -27.97 19.94
CA PHE A 302 -9.93 -27.18 19.72
C PHE A 302 -11.16 -28.10 19.61
N LEU A 303 -12.21 -27.84 20.40
CA LEU A 303 -13.35 -28.76 20.53
C LEU A 303 -14.53 -28.41 19.62
N SER A 304 -14.88 -27.13 19.46
CA SER A 304 -15.96 -26.74 18.55
C SER A 304 -15.93 -25.28 18.16
N ASN A 305 -16.37 -25.03 16.92
CA ASN A 305 -16.70 -23.70 16.38
C ASN A 305 -18.21 -23.63 16.07
N SER A 306 -19.06 -23.96 17.04
CA SER A 306 -20.51 -23.89 16.87
C SER A 306 -20.98 -22.44 16.76
N CYS A 307 -20.88 -21.89 15.55
CA CYS A 307 -21.49 -20.62 15.17
C CYS A 307 -22.94 -20.79 14.67
N ASP A 308 -23.51 -22.00 14.73
CA ASP A 308 -24.81 -22.32 14.13
C ASP A 308 -26.00 -21.95 15.02
N ASN A 309 -26.67 -20.85 14.64
CA ASN A 309 -28.12 -20.88 14.50
C ASN A 309 -28.41 -21.16 13.01
N SER A 310 -28.93 -22.35 12.74
CA SER A 310 -29.18 -22.92 11.41
C SER A 310 -30.05 -22.08 10.47
N SER A 311 -29.67 -22.00 9.19
CA SER A 311 -30.60 -22.13 8.06
C SER A 311 -29.87 -22.44 6.75
N ASN A 312 -30.37 -23.42 6.00
CA ASN A 312 -29.95 -23.83 4.66
C ASN A 312 -29.31 -22.71 3.82
N GLY A 313 -28.00 -22.81 3.59
CA GLY A 313 -27.28 -22.40 2.37
C GLY A 313 -27.62 -21.05 1.72
N GLN A 314 -28.18 -20.09 2.45
CA GLN A 314 -28.45 -18.75 1.97
C GLN A 314 -27.46 -17.81 2.66
N LEU A 315 -26.41 -17.42 1.94
CA LEU A 315 -25.53 -16.34 2.37
C LEU A 315 -26.29 -15.03 2.18
N VAL A 316 -26.87 -14.53 3.27
CA VAL A 316 -27.52 -13.22 3.29
C VAL A 316 -26.47 -12.18 3.62
N TYR A 317 -26.16 -11.32 2.67
CA TYR A 317 -25.34 -10.14 2.90
C TYR A 317 -26.25 -8.94 3.11
N SER A 318 -26.18 -8.33 4.29
CA SER A 318 -26.87 -7.09 4.61
C SER A 318 -25.87 -5.95 4.64
N SER A 319 -26.10 -4.92 3.83
CA SER A 319 -25.37 -3.66 3.92
C SER A 319 -26.33 -2.48 3.87
N MET A 320 -25.88 -1.36 4.44
CA MET A 320 -26.57 -0.09 4.46
C MET A 320 -25.75 0.93 3.66
N LEU A 321 -26.20 1.21 2.43
CA LEU A 321 -25.64 2.29 1.61
C LEU A 321 -25.94 3.64 2.26
N THR A 322 -24.89 4.27 2.81
CA THR A 322 -24.94 5.61 3.40
C THR A 322 -24.31 6.64 2.45
N ARG A 323 -24.54 7.93 2.70
CA ARG A 323 -23.94 9.03 1.91
C ARG A 323 -22.41 9.12 2.00
N ASN A 324 -21.79 8.36 2.91
CA ASN A 324 -20.35 8.30 3.09
C ASN A 324 -19.69 7.26 2.17
N HIS A 325 -20.47 6.48 1.43
CA HIS A 325 -19.96 5.50 0.49
C HIS A 325 -19.39 6.19 -0.76
N PRO A 326 -18.42 5.54 -1.44
CA PRO A 326 -17.89 6.06 -2.68
C PRO A 326 -19.01 6.27 -3.70
N THR A 327 -19.01 7.42 -4.34
CA THR A 327 -19.91 7.70 -5.46
C THR A 327 -19.20 7.43 -6.77
N TYR A 328 -19.89 6.76 -7.67
CA TYR A 328 -19.47 6.58 -9.04
C TYR A 328 -20.44 7.33 -9.97
N SER A 329 -19.88 8.16 -10.84
CA SER A 329 -20.62 8.82 -11.91
C SER A 329 -20.47 7.99 -13.17
N ARG A 330 -21.58 7.43 -13.66
CA ARG A 330 -21.58 6.64 -14.88
C ARG A 330 -21.57 7.58 -16.08
N THR A 331 -20.47 7.62 -16.82
CA THR A 331 -20.31 8.47 -18.01
C THR A 331 -21.29 8.06 -19.11
N GLY A 332 -22.31 8.89 -19.36
CA GLY A 332 -23.33 8.64 -20.39
C GLY A 332 -24.76 8.47 -19.88
N CYS A 333 -24.97 8.42 -18.56
CA CYS A 333 -26.30 8.47 -17.95
C CYS A 333 -26.49 9.82 -17.25
N ASN A 334 -27.55 10.57 -17.59
CA ASN A 334 -27.79 11.90 -17.04
C ASN A 334 -27.85 11.89 -15.50
N LEU A 335 -26.90 12.61 -14.89
CA LEU A 335 -27.00 13.35 -13.62
C LEU A 335 -27.41 12.60 -12.34
N SER A 336 -26.80 11.45 -12.03
CA SER A 336 -26.78 10.98 -10.64
C SER A 336 -25.48 10.27 -10.28
N ASN A 337 -24.84 10.75 -9.21
CA ASN A 337 -23.78 10.04 -8.53
C ASN A 337 -24.40 8.82 -7.83
N TYR A 338 -24.03 7.62 -8.27
CA TYR A 338 -24.50 6.37 -7.67
C TYR A 338 -23.56 6.00 -6.53
N TYR A 339 -24.10 5.81 -5.34
CA TYR A 339 -23.35 5.20 -4.24
C TYR A 339 -23.13 3.73 -4.56
N TYR A 340 -21.90 3.25 -4.45
CA TYR A 340 -21.59 1.85 -4.71
C TYR A 340 -20.82 1.21 -3.55
N GLU A 341 -20.98 -0.11 -3.47
CA GLU A 341 -20.25 -0.97 -2.55
C GLU A 341 -19.88 -2.26 -3.27
N ALA A 342 -18.76 -2.84 -2.86
CA ALA A 342 -18.25 -4.09 -3.37
C ALA A 342 -18.43 -5.19 -2.30
N ILE A 343 -19.28 -6.21 -2.57
CA ILE A 343 -19.51 -7.48 -1.81
C ILE A 343 -18.87 -8.80 -2.37
N GLN A 344 -17.81 -9.37 -1.78
CA GLN A 344 -17.14 -10.54 -2.40
C GLN A 344 -17.77 -11.84 -1.94
N VAL A 345 -18.13 -12.69 -2.89
CA VAL A 345 -18.72 -14.00 -2.61
C VAL A 345 -17.78 -15.12 -3.06
N ASN A 346 -17.04 -15.71 -2.12
CA ASN A 346 -16.22 -16.87 -2.42
C ASN A 346 -17.09 -18.11 -2.58
N VAL A 347 -17.07 -18.71 -3.77
CA VAL A 347 -17.75 -19.96 -4.08
C VAL A 347 -16.71 -21.08 -4.20
N ASN A 348 -16.84 -22.10 -3.35
CA ASN A 348 -15.89 -23.20 -3.26
C ASN A 348 -16.15 -24.32 -4.29
N GLU A 349 -17.24 -24.24 -5.04
CA GLU A 349 -17.63 -25.25 -6.01
C GLU A 349 -18.11 -24.63 -7.34
N SER A 350 -17.86 -25.31 -8.45
CA SER A 350 -18.34 -24.91 -9.78
C SER A 350 -19.80 -25.35 -9.97
N ARG A 351 -20.77 -24.52 -9.57
CA ARG A 351 -22.22 -24.77 -9.75
C ARG A 351 -22.94 -23.53 -10.31
N TYR A 352 -24.25 -23.66 -10.55
CA TYR A 352 -25.12 -22.52 -10.88
C TYR A 352 -25.55 -21.82 -9.59
N TYR A 353 -25.41 -20.50 -9.56
CA TYR A 353 -25.78 -19.65 -8.43
C TYR A 353 -26.84 -18.66 -8.88
N SER A 354 -27.84 -18.42 -8.02
CA SER A 354 -28.85 -17.38 -8.26
C SER A 354 -28.65 -16.24 -7.27
N LEU A 355 -28.86 -15.01 -7.73
CA LEU A 355 -28.80 -13.83 -6.90
C LEU A 355 -30.16 -13.15 -6.87
N SER A 356 -30.58 -12.79 -5.67
CA SER A 356 -31.79 -12.01 -5.43
C SER A 356 -31.43 -10.86 -4.50
N SER A 357 -31.94 -9.67 -4.82
CA SER A 357 -31.81 -8.47 -4.00
C SER A 357 -33.19 -8.07 -3.54
N SER A 358 -33.35 -7.86 -2.23
CA SER A 358 -34.55 -7.29 -1.63
C SER A 358 -34.25 -5.87 -1.16
N SER A 359 -34.07 -4.96 -2.11
CA SER A 359 -33.79 -3.54 -1.85
C SER A 359 -35.07 -2.71 -2.04
N SER A 360 -35.23 -1.65 -1.25
CA SER A 360 -36.28 -0.64 -1.43
C SER A 360 -35.96 0.40 -2.52
N ILE A 361 -34.78 0.30 -3.13
CA ILE A 361 -34.22 1.20 -4.14
C ILE A 361 -33.75 0.35 -5.32
N ASP A 362 -33.85 0.87 -6.54
CA ASP A 362 -33.36 0.20 -7.76
C ASP A 362 -31.85 -0.14 -7.64
N THR A 363 -31.53 -1.44 -7.67
CA THR A 363 -30.15 -1.94 -7.57
C THR A 363 -29.70 -2.54 -8.89
N TYR A 364 -28.52 -2.12 -9.37
CA TYR A 364 -27.87 -2.68 -10.56
C TYR A 364 -26.67 -3.53 -10.13
N GLY A 365 -26.57 -4.77 -10.64
CA GLY A 365 -25.49 -5.70 -10.32
C GLY A 365 -24.74 -6.16 -11.56
N TYR A 366 -23.41 -6.14 -11.51
CA TYR A 366 -22.55 -6.55 -12.63
C TYR A 366 -21.60 -7.69 -12.23
N ILE A 367 -21.23 -8.49 -13.22
CA ILE A 367 -20.45 -9.73 -13.10
C ILE A 367 -19.14 -9.51 -13.87
N TYR A 368 -17.99 -9.64 -13.20
CA TYR A 368 -16.66 -9.39 -13.81
C TYR A 368 -15.69 -10.57 -13.60
N THR A 369 -14.76 -10.81 -14.54
CA THR A 369 -13.75 -11.87 -14.42
C THR A 369 -12.32 -11.35 -14.52
N LYS A 370 -11.48 -11.61 -13.51
CA LYS A 370 -10.04 -11.28 -13.40
C LYS A 370 -9.66 -9.79 -13.56
N ASN A 371 -8.81 -9.31 -12.64
CA ASN A 371 -8.13 -7.99 -12.62
C ASN A 371 -9.06 -6.76 -12.53
N PHE A 372 -9.83 -6.64 -11.43
CA PHE A 372 -10.66 -5.45 -11.15
C PHE A 372 -9.84 -4.33 -10.47
N TYR A 373 -10.03 -3.10 -10.90
CA TYR A 373 -9.41 -1.87 -10.41
C TYR A 373 -10.45 -1.01 -9.64
N PRO A 374 -10.27 -0.78 -8.34
CA PRO A 374 -11.32 -0.24 -7.47
C PRO A 374 -11.54 1.26 -7.55
N PHE A 375 -10.57 2.01 -8.12
CA PHE A 375 -10.66 3.46 -8.30
C PHE A 375 -11.31 3.87 -9.62
N ASP A 376 -11.52 2.90 -10.51
CA ASP A 376 -12.22 3.11 -11.79
C ASP A 376 -12.94 1.82 -12.19
N PRO A 377 -14.21 1.64 -11.80
CA PRO A 377 -15.00 0.45 -12.14
C PRO A 377 -15.15 0.21 -13.65
N SER A 378 -14.98 1.24 -14.48
CA SER A 378 -15.23 1.19 -15.92
C SER A 378 -14.18 0.39 -16.71
N ILE A 379 -12.96 0.27 -16.16
CA ILE A 379 -11.86 -0.46 -16.81
C ILE A 379 -11.91 -1.98 -16.59
N ASN A 380 -12.88 -2.46 -15.81
CA ASN A 380 -12.98 -3.87 -15.41
C ASN A 380 -13.97 -4.68 -16.26
N LEU A 381 -14.56 -4.04 -17.28
CA LEU A 381 -15.63 -4.61 -18.09
C LEU A 381 -15.04 -5.58 -19.13
N ILE A 382 -15.39 -6.87 -19.02
CA ILE A 382 -15.28 -7.83 -20.12
C ILE A 382 -16.69 -8.00 -20.67
N LEU A 383 -16.87 -7.62 -21.94
CA LEU A 383 -17.93 -8.02 -22.88
C LEU A 383 -19.27 -8.48 -22.26
N GLU A 384 -20.29 -7.64 -22.46
CA GLU A 384 -21.71 -8.01 -22.41
C GLU A 384 -21.95 -9.37 -23.09
N ASN A 385 -22.57 -10.30 -22.36
CA ASN A 385 -23.36 -11.35 -23.00
C ASN A 385 -24.81 -11.11 -22.56
N ASP A 386 -25.46 -10.19 -23.27
CA ASP A 386 -26.87 -9.88 -23.11
C ASP A 386 -27.71 -11.08 -23.54
N ASN A 387 -28.23 -11.82 -22.57
CA ASN A 387 -29.40 -12.68 -22.75
C ASN A 387 -30.59 -12.23 -21.89
N SER A 388 -30.56 -11.00 -21.38
CA SER A 388 -31.75 -10.36 -20.81
C SER A 388 -32.15 -9.17 -21.69
N PHE A 389 -33.06 -9.44 -22.63
CA PHE A 389 -33.90 -8.42 -23.24
C PHE A 389 -34.60 -7.59 -22.15
N VAL A 390 -34.04 -6.45 -21.74
CA VAL A 390 -34.78 -5.19 -21.48
C VAL A 390 -33.82 -4.01 -21.66
N ASN A 391 -33.89 -3.43 -22.85
CA ASN A 391 -33.52 -2.08 -23.29
C ASN A 391 -32.08 -1.53 -23.05
N PRO A 392 -31.26 -1.42 -24.12
CA PRO A 392 -29.87 -0.97 -24.08
C PRO A 392 -29.74 0.52 -24.42
N ASP A 393 -29.61 1.40 -23.42
CA ASP A 393 -29.08 2.75 -23.64
C ASP A 393 -27.74 2.93 -22.90
N LYS A 394 -26.73 2.28 -23.52
CA LYS A 394 -25.31 2.68 -23.73
C LYS A 394 -24.42 3.03 -22.52
N CYS A 395 -23.32 2.28 -22.39
CA CYS A 395 -22.00 2.77 -21.93
C CYS A 395 -20.87 1.88 -22.50
N VAL A 396 -20.01 2.44 -23.37
CA VAL A 396 -18.91 1.74 -24.11
C VAL A 396 -17.52 2.15 -23.57
N ILE A 397 -16.56 1.22 -23.63
CA ILE A 397 -15.20 1.20 -23.02
C ILE A 397 -14.11 2.02 -23.76
N GLY A 398 -13.12 2.56 -23.02
CA GLY A 398 -11.74 2.70 -23.51
C GLY A 398 -10.77 3.53 -22.64
N GLY A 399 -9.71 2.91 -22.11
CA GLY A 399 -8.59 3.61 -21.47
C GLY A 399 -7.30 2.79 -21.37
N SER A 400 -6.43 2.88 -22.39
CA SER A 400 -5.08 2.30 -22.36
C SER A 400 -4.06 3.25 -23.00
N CYS A 401 -3.73 4.33 -22.28
CA CYS A 401 -2.49 5.08 -22.39
C CYS A 401 -2.11 5.51 -20.98
N ASN A 402 -1.14 4.84 -20.35
CA ASN A 402 -0.64 5.21 -19.02
C ASN A 402 0.88 5.35 -19.12
N VAL A 403 1.32 6.58 -19.37
CA VAL A 403 2.70 7.00 -19.08
C VAL A 403 2.58 8.02 -17.96
N GLN A 404 3.09 7.65 -16.78
CA GLN A 404 3.15 8.48 -15.59
C GLN A 404 3.97 9.75 -15.88
N THR A 405 3.30 10.83 -16.26
CA THR A 405 3.68 12.20 -15.88
C THR A 405 2.39 13.03 -15.78
N LYS A 406 1.85 13.21 -14.57
CA LYS A 406 0.89 14.29 -14.33
C LYS A 406 1.67 15.61 -14.38
N GLY A 407 1.88 16.12 -15.59
CA GLY A 407 2.33 17.48 -15.82
C GLY A 407 1.12 18.42 -15.93
N ILE A 408 1.26 19.63 -15.42
CA ILE A 408 0.24 20.68 -15.50
C ILE A 408 0.09 21.12 -16.97
N GLY A 409 -1.11 20.96 -17.50
CA GLY A 409 -1.53 21.41 -18.82
C GLY A 409 -2.73 20.59 -19.25
N ILE A 410 -3.93 21.18 -19.25
CA ILE A 410 -5.13 20.53 -19.77
C ILE A 410 -4.82 20.13 -21.21
N THR A 411 -4.63 18.84 -21.45
CA THR A 411 -4.34 18.38 -22.80
C THR A 411 -5.63 18.43 -23.60
N LEU A 412 -5.53 18.64 -24.91
CA LEU A 412 -6.71 18.57 -25.79
C LEU A 412 -7.43 17.21 -25.66
N ASP A 413 -6.69 16.15 -25.30
CA ASP A 413 -7.22 14.83 -24.97
C ASP A 413 -8.15 14.89 -23.76
N ASP A 414 -7.89 15.73 -22.75
CA ASP A 414 -8.77 15.89 -21.59
C ASP A 414 -10.08 16.64 -21.90
N ILE A 415 -10.08 17.55 -22.88
CA ILE A 415 -11.23 18.40 -23.23
C ILE A 415 -12.18 17.69 -24.21
N LEU A 416 -11.64 17.04 -25.24
CA LEU A 416 -12.43 16.49 -26.34
C LEU A 416 -12.65 14.96 -26.24
N ARG A 417 -11.98 14.27 -25.30
CA ARG A 417 -12.07 12.81 -25.10
C ARG A 417 -13.49 12.27 -25.12
N TYR A 418 -14.38 12.99 -24.47
CA TYR A 418 -15.75 12.53 -24.21
C TYR A 418 -16.75 12.99 -25.29
N GLU A 419 -16.30 13.83 -26.22
CA GLU A 419 -17.15 14.48 -27.23
C GLU A 419 -16.99 13.88 -28.63
N ILE A 420 -15.88 13.17 -28.89
CA ILE A 420 -15.59 12.53 -30.18
C ILE A 420 -16.19 11.12 -30.23
N GLN A 421 -17.14 10.91 -31.14
CA GLN A 421 -17.79 9.62 -31.36
C GLN A 421 -16.93 8.73 -32.28
N ARG A 422 -16.70 7.47 -31.89
CA ARG A 422 -15.89 6.52 -32.67
C ARG A 422 -16.63 6.04 -33.92
N ASN A 423 -15.88 5.78 -35.00
CA ASN A 423 -16.35 5.27 -36.29
C ASN A 423 -17.46 6.10 -36.97
N GLU A 424 -17.66 7.34 -36.54
CA GLU A 424 -18.60 8.30 -37.14
C GLU A 424 -17.87 9.33 -38.01
N THR A 425 -18.49 9.77 -39.11
CA THR A 425 -17.90 10.81 -39.96
C THR A 425 -17.94 12.18 -39.29
N LEU A 426 -17.04 13.10 -39.66
CA LEU A 426 -16.97 14.44 -39.05
C LEU A 426 -18.31 15.21 -39.11
N LYS A 427 -19.13 14.93 -40.13
CA LYS A 427 -20.47 15.52 -40.30
C LYS A 427 -21.47 15.09 -39.23
N ASN A 428 -21.28 13.93 -38.61
CA ASN A 428 -22.15 13.38 -37.58
C ASN A 428 -21.64 13.62 -36.16
N GLN A 429 -20.42 14.16 -36.00
CA GLN A 429 -19.84 14.51 -34.70
C GLN A 429 -20.62 15.64 -33.98
N SER A 430 -20.39 15.78 -32.67
CA SER A 430 -21.04 16.82 -31.86
C SER A 430 -20.73 18.24 -32.38
N LEU A 431 -21.62 19.19 -32.09
CA LEU A 431 -21.41 20.59 -32.48
C LEU A 431 -20.11 21.14 -31.89
N LEU A 432 -19.75 20.71 -30.68
CA LEU A 432 -18.52 21.08 -30.00
C LEU A 432 -17.29 20.62 -30.79
N VAL A 433 -17.24 19.35 -31.22
CA VAL A 433 -16.13 18.82 -32.04
C VAL A 433 -16.00 19.58 -33.36
N LYS A 434 -17.12 19.88 -34.03
CA LYS A 434 -17.13 20.65 -35.28
C LYS A 434 -16.64 22.09 -35.06
N MET A 435 -17.05 22.73 -33.97
CA MET A 435 -16.57 24.07 -33.58
C MET A 435 -15.09 24.05 -33.26
N SER A 436 -14.60 23.04 -32.54
CA SER A 436 -13.18 22.88 -32.22
C SER A 436 -12.33 22.71 -33.49
N VAL A 437 -12.78 21.88 -34.45
CA VAL A 437 -12.12 21.75 -35.76
C VAL A 437 -12.07 23.09 -36.49
N GLY A 438 -13.20 23.81 -36.52
CA GLY A 438 -13.27 25.15 -37.12
C GLY A 438 -12.31 26.14 -36.45
N LEU A 439 -12.26 26.15 -35.11
CA LEU A 439 -11.39 27.03 -34.33
C LEU A 439 -9.92 26.70 -34.57
N THR A 440 -9.55 25.42 -34.62
CA THR A 440 -8.17 24.97 -34.90
C THR A 440 -7.72 25.40 -36.31
N ILE A 441 -8.60 25.32 -37.31
CA ILE A 441 -8.30 25.81 -38.67
C ILE A 441 -8.13 27.34 -38.67
N ILE A 442 -9.01 28.08 -37.97
CA ILE A 442 -8.92 29.54 -37.87
C ILE A 442 -7.61 29.96 -37.18
N MET A 443 -7.25 29.30 -36.07
CA MET A 443 -6.00 29.57 -35.36
C MET A 443 -4.77 29.33 -36.24
N PHE A 444 -4.77 28.27 -37.04
CA PHE A 444 -3.70 27.99 -37.99
C PHE A 444 -3.60 29.06 -39.08
N LEU A 445 -4.73 29.48 -39.66
CA LEU A 445 -4.77 30.54 -40.68
C LEU A 445 -4.32 31.90 -40.12
N LEU A 446 -4.75 32.26 -38.91
CA LEU A 446 -4.28 33.47 -38.22
C LEU A 446 -2.77 33.41 -37.95
N GLY A 447 -2.25 32.25 -37.56
CA GLY A 447 -0.80 32.02 -37.41
C GLY A 447 -0.03 32.22 -38.71
N LEU A 448 -0.52 31.69 -39.83
CA LEU A 448 0.07 31.89 -41.16
C LEU A 448 0.05 33.36 -41.59
N ILE A 449 -1.08 34.05 -41.40
CA ILE A 449 -1.22 35.48 -41.70
C ILE A 449 -0.22 36.30 -40.88
N ASN A 450 -0.10 36.03 -39.59
CA ASN A 450 0.87 36.70 -38.71
C ASN A 450 2.33 36.44 -39.15
N SER A 451 2.63 35.22 -39.60
CA SER A 451 3.94 34.87 -40.17
C SER A 451 4.25 35.64 -41.45
N ILE A 452 3.28 35.77 -42.35
CA ILE A 452 3.42 36.56 -43.59
C ILE A 452 3.62 38.05 -43.27
N PHE A 453 2.84 38.62 -42.35
CA PHE A 453 3.03 40.01 -41.93
C PHE A 453 4.39 40.25 -41.29
N SER A 454 4.87 39.30 -40.50
CA SER A 454 6.20 39.35 -39.86
C SER A 454 7.33 39.28 -40.91
N LEU A 455 7.15 38.48 -41.95
CA LEU A 455 8.08 38.39 -43.08
C LEU A 455 8.10 39.68 -43.92
N LEU A 456 6.93 40.27 -44.18
CA LEU A 456 6.81 41.55 -44.88
C LEU A 456 7.42 42.70 -44.08
N THR A 457 7.24 42.72 -42.75
CA THR A 457 7.91 43.70 -41.88
C THR A 457 9.42 43.50 -41.85
N PHE A 458 9.91 42.27 -41.92
CA PHE A 458 11.34 41.97 -42.01
C PHE A 458 11.97 42.42 -43.35
N GLN A 459 11.23 42.34 -44.45
CA GLN A 459 11.69 42.78 -45.77
C GLN A 459 11.90 44.31 -45.85
N ASN A 460 11.26 45.09 -44.97
CA ASN A 460 11.46 46.52 -44.90
C ASN A 460 12.86 46.87 -44.35
N ALA A 461 13.70 47.45 -45.21
CA ALA A 461 15.11 47.73 -44.91
C ALA A 461 15.31 48.73 -43.75
N ASN A 462 14.35 49.60 -43.48
CA ASN A 462 14.42 50.58 -42.39
C ASN A 462 14.21 49.91 -41.01
N LEU A 463 13.29 48.94 -40.92
CA LEU A 463 13.01 48.22 -39.67
C LEU A 463 14.10 47.19 -39.32
N ARG A 464 14.77 46.64 -40.33
CA ARG A 464 15.88 45.70 -40.15
C ARG A 464 17.14 46.34 -39.55
N LYS A 465 17.33 47.66 -39.70
CA LYS A 465 18.44 48.41 -39.08
C LYS A 465 18.32 48.55 -37.56
N VAL A 466 17.10 48.43 -37.01
CA VAL A 466 16.80 48.63 -35.57
C VAL A 466 17.04 47.37 -34.73
N GLY A 467 17.45 46.24 -35.33
CA GLY A 467 17.81 45.01 -34.58
C GLY A 467 16.61 44.13 -34.20
N CYS A 468 15.45 44.72 -33.92
CA CYS A 468 14.21 43.98 -33.57
C CYS A 468 13.67 43.06 -34.68
N GLY A 469 14.00 43.31 -35.96
CA GLY A 469 13.43 42.55 -37.08
C GLY A 469 13.75 41.05 -37.06
N ILE A 470 14.92 40.65 -36.55
CA ILE A 470 15.32 39.24 -36.50
C ILE A 470 14.59 38.49 -35.39
N TYR A 471 14.43 39.09 -34.21
CA TYR A 471 13.71 38.48 -33.09
C TYR A 471 12.20 38.40 -33.34
N LEU A 472 11.62 39.41 -34.00
CA LEU A 472 10.22 39.36 -34.42
C LEU A 472 9.97 38.28 -35.48
N LEU A 473 10.87 38.16 -36.45
CA LEU A 473 10.80 37.08 -37.44
C LEU A 473 10.93 35.71 -36.77
N ALA A 474 11.89 35.55 -35.85
CA ALA A 474 12.10 34.30 -35.14
C ALA A 474 10.91 33.93 -34.22
N SER A 475 10.32 34.91 -33.53
CA SER A 475 9.13 34.71 -32.66
C SER A 475 7.93 34.29 -33.49
N SER A 476 7.75 34.92 -34.64
CA SER A 476 6.69 34.56 -35.58
C SER A 476 6.88 33.16 -36.18
N ILE A 477 8.13 32.75 -36.45
CA ILE A 477 8.45 31.39 -36.90
C ILE A 477 8.19 30.37 -35.78
N THR A 478 8.61 30.64 -34.54
CA THR A 478 8.35 29.71 -33.41
C THR A 478 6.87 29.60 -33.10
N SER A 479 6.12 30.71 -33.15
CA SER A 479 4.67 30.72 -32.97
C SER A 479 3.95 29.97 -34.10
N LEU A 480 4.42 30.06 -35.35
CA LEU A 480 3.87 29.27 -36.45
C LEU A 480 4.14 27.78 -36.24
N LEU A 481 5.34 27.41 -35.80
CA LEU A 481 5.70 26.02 -35.52
C LEU A 481 4.93 25.43 -34.34
N THR A 482 4.71 26.19 -33.26
CA THR A 482 3.88 25.74 -32.13
C THR A 482 2.44 25.52 -32.55
N ILE A 483 1.83 26.47 -33.28
CA ILE A 483 0.46 26.34 -33.79
C ILE A 483 0.35 25.16 -34.76
N SER A 484 1.35 24.97 -35.64
CA SER A 484 1.40 23.82 -36.55
C SER A 484 1.46 22.49 -35.80
N MET A 485 2.34 22.37 -34.81
CA MET A 485 2.45 21.16 -33.99
C MET A 485 1.19 20.90 -33.16
N PHE A 486 0.55 21.95 -32.63
CA PHE A 486 -0.72 21.83 -31.95
C PHE A 486 -1.82 21.32 -32.89
N THR A 487 -1.89 21.83 -34.13
CA THR A 487 -2.86 21.37 -35.13
C THR A 487 -2.59 19.93 -35.56
N ILE A 488 -1.32 19.52 -35.71
CA ILE A 488 -0.95 18.13 -36.00
C ILE A 488 -1.39 17.22 -34.87
N ASN A 489 -1.14 17.60 -33.61
CA ASN A 489 -1.56 16.83 -32.45
C ASN A 489 -3.09 16.74 -32.36
N PHE A 490 -3.80 17.85 -32.61
CA PHE A 490 -5.26 17.88 -32.66
C PHE A 490 -5.82 16.89 -33.68
N TRP A 491 -5.34 16.94 -34.92
CA TRP A 491 -5.79 16.04 -35.98
C TRP A 491 -5.40 14.59 -35.71
N PHE A 492 -4.22 14.36 -35.12
CA PHE A 492 -3.79 13.03 -34.72
C PHE A 492 -4.76 12.43 -33.70
N VAL A 493 -5.07 13.15 -32.62
CA VAL A 493 -6.04 12.70 -31.59
C VAL A 493 -7.43 12.49 -32.18
N LEU A 494 -7.91 13.43 -33.01
CA LEU A 494 -9.23 13.32 -33.63
C LEU A 494 -9.32 12.08 -34.54
N LEU A 495 -8.31 11.84 -35.39
CA LEU A 495 -8.30 10.71 -36.32
C LEU A 495 -8.11 9.37 -35.60
N THR A 496 -7.26 9.30 -34.57
CA THR A 496 -7.08 8.07 -33.77
C THR A 496 -8.34 7.71 -33.00
N GLN A 497 -9.08 8.69 -32.50
CA GLN A 497 -10.34 8.44 -31.80
C GLN A 497 -11.48 8.12 -32.77
N MET A 498 -11.55 8.76 -33.93
CA MET A 498 -12.58 8.48 -34.94
C MET A 498 -12.41 7.10 -35.60
N ASN A 499 -11.20 6.52 -35.67
CA ASN A 499 -10.95 5.27 -36.39
C ASN A 499 -10.36 4.18 -35.48
N SER A 500 -11.09 3.07 -35.27
CA SER A 500 -10.63 1.96 -34.41
C SER A 500 -9.49 1.11 -34.98
N LEU A 501 -9.04 1.38 -36.20
CA LEU A 501 -8.04 0.59 -36.93
C LEU A 501 -6.62 1.17 -36.88
N ILE A 502 -6.35 2.20 -36.08
CA ILE A 502 -5.00 2.78 -36.01
C ILE A 502 -4.05 1.82 -35.27
N ASN A 503 -3.08 1.31 -36.03
CA ASN A 503 -2.08 0.35 -35.58
C ASN A 503 -1.28 0.87 -34.36
N LEU A 504 -0.96 0.00 -33.39
CA LEU A 504 -0.25 0.33 -32.14
C LEU A 504 1.07 1.08 -32.36
N SER A 505 1.70 0.88 -33.52
CA SER A 505 2.93 1.56 -33.94
C SER A 505 2.74 3.06 -34.18
N ILE A 506 1.63 3.48 -34.79
CA ILE A 506 1.31 4.89 -35.05
C ILE A 506 1.00 5.62 -33.73
N HIS A 507 0.31 4.94 -32.81
CA HIS A 507 0.01 5.47 -31.48
C HIS A 507 1.28 5.70 -30.63
N ARG A 508 2.26 4.78 -30.74
CA ARG A 508 3.59 4.93 -30.12
C ARG A 508 4.38 6.12 -30.66
N VAL A 509 4.33 6.37 -31.97
CA VAL A 509 5.03 7.51 -32.59
C VAL A 509 4.46 8.84 -32.09
N GLY A 510 3.14 8.94 -31.94
CA GLY A 510 2.49 10.13 -31.36
C GLY A 510 2.95 10.44 -29.94
N CYS A 511 2.96 9.44 -29.05
CA CYS A 511 3.34 9.62 -27.64
C CYS A 511 4.85 9.88 -27.44
N ILE A 512 5.72 9.31 -28.28
CA ILE A 512 7.18 9.45 -28.12
C ILE A 512 7.71 10.74 -28.76
N SER A 513 7.09 11.23 -29.83
CA SER A 513 7.65 12.36 -30.61
C SER A 513 6.84 13.65 -30.52
N ILE A 514 5.51 13.63 -30.58
CA ILE A 514 4.70 14.84 -30.77
C ILE A 514 4.59 15.67 -29.48
N GLU A 515 4.29 15.04 -28.34
CA GLU A 515 4.12 15.75 -27.07
C GLU A 515 5.41 16.39 -26.52
N PRO A 516 6.58 15.71 -26.53
CA PRO A 516 7.83 16.33 -26.08
C PRO A 516 8.25 17.49 -26.99
N LEU A 517 8.08 17.35 -28.31
CA LEU A 517 8.37 18.43 -29.27
C LEU A 517 7.45 19.63 -29.08
N LEU A 518 6.15 19.41 -28.84
CA LEU A 518 5.20 20.50 -28.60
C LEU A 518 5.57 21.29 -27.32
N LYS A 519 5.92 20.59 -26.22
CA LYS A 519 6.40 21.23 -24.99
C LYS A 519 7.68 22.04 -25.26
N LEU A 520 8.64 21.46 -25.97
CA LEU A 520 9.88 22.14 -26.34
C LEU A 520 9.60 23.45 -27.11
N PHE A 521 8.71 23.42 -28.11
CA PHE A 521 8.37 24.62 -28.88
C PHE A 521 7.61 25.67 -28.05
N LEU A 522 6.72 25.27 -27.13
CA LEU A 522 6.05 26.21 -26.22
C LEU A 522 7.03 26.93 -25.29
N TYR A 523 8.04 26.23 -24.79
CA TYR A 523 9.12 26.84 -23.99
C TYR A 523 9.97 27.81 -24.83
N PHE A 524 10.30 27.44 -26.08
CA PHE A 524 11.02 28.35 -26.96
C PHE A 524 10.21 29.60 -27.31
N ASP A 525 8.92 29.46 -27.57
CA ASP A 525 8.04 30.58 -27.96
C ASP A 525 7.81 31.55 -26.80
N THR A 526 7.53 31.04 -25.60
CA THR A 526 7.41 31.87 -24.38
C THR A 526 8.70 32.60 -24.06
N TRP A 527 9.86 31.95 -24.23
CA TRP A 527 11.17 32.58 -24.05
C TRP A 527 11.41 33.69 -25.08
N LEU A 528 11.15 33.44 -26.37
CA LEU A 528 11.36 34.44 -27.41
C LEU A 528 10.45 35.66 -27.26
N ASN A 529 9.19 35.43 -26.87
CA ASN A 529 8.23 36.49 -26.58
C ASN A 529 8.65 37.32 -25.36
N ALA A 530 9.24 36.69 -24.33
CA ALA A 530 9.83 37.40 -23.20
C ALA A 530 11.05 38.25 -23.63
N CYS A 531 11.92 37.73 -24.50
CA CYS A 531 13.04 38.49 -25.04
C CYS A 531 12.57 39.71 -25.85
N VAL A 532 11.56 39.55 -26.71
CA VAL A 532 10.98 40.65 -27.49
C VAL A 532 10.31 41.68 -26.56
N ALA A 533 9.61 41.23 -25.52
CA ALA A 533 8.98 42.12 -24.54
C ALA A 533 10.02 42.93 -23.74
N ILE A 534 11.11 42.29 -23.32
CA ILE A 534 12.23 42.95 -22.62
C ILE A 534 12.93 43.94 -23.55
N GLU A 535 13.19 43.59 -24.81
CA GLU A 535 13.83 44.47 -25.78
C GLU A 535 12.95 45.70 -26.07
N ARG A 536 11.63 45.50 -26.23
CA ARG A 536 10.66 46.59 -26.37
C ARG A 536 10.58 47.46 -25.12
N ALA A 537 10.59 46.87 -23.93
CA ALA A 537 10.58 47.60 -22.66
C ALA A 537 11.85 48.44 -22.47
N ILE A 538 13.03 47.90 -22.83
CA ILE A 538 14.31 48.63 -22.78
C ILE A 538 14.32 49.77 -23.80
N HIS A 539 13.77 49.57 -25.00
CA HIS A 539 13.65 50.61 -26.02
C HIS A 539 12.68 51.74 -25.64
N VAL A 540 11.60 51.42 -24.93
CA VAL A 540 10.66 52.43 -24.38
C VAL A 540 11.27 53.18 -23.20
N TYR A 541 12.11 52.50 -22.40
CA TYR A 541 12.77 53.09 -21.23
C TYR A 541 13.98 53.97 -21.58
N GLN A 542 14.66 53.75 -22.72
CA GLN A 542 15.83 54.53 -23.13
C GLN A 542 15.69 55.07 -24.56
N GLY A 543 15.48 56.38 -24.67
CA GLY A 543 15.69 57.12 -25.91
C GLY A 543 17.18 57.07 -26.33
N VAL A 544 17.51 56.10 -27.20
CA VAL A 544 18.69 56.03 -28.10
C VAL A 544 20.10 55.92 -27.47
N HIS A 545 20.68 54.70 -27.49
CA HIS A 545 21.90 54.31 -28.26
C HIS A 545 22.32 52.85 -27.91
N PHE A 546 22.06 51.91 -28.84
CA PHE A 546 22.30 50.48 -28.64
C PHE A 546 23.73 50.06 -29.03
N ASN A 547 24.51 49.49 -28.10
CA ASN A 547 25.84 48.94 -28.39
C ASN A 547 25.72 47.48 -28.88
N LYS A 548 25.71 47.33 -30.21
CA LYS A 548 25.51 46.08 -30.96
C LYS A 548 26.52 44.98 -30.63
N GLU A 549 27.76 45.31 -30.25
CA GLU A 549 28.78 44.30 -29.92
C GLU A 549 28.58 43.68 -28.54
N LYS A 550 28.19 44.49 -27.56
CA LYS A 550 27.96 44.03 -26.18
C LYS A 550 26.78 43.06 -26.11
N SER A 551 25.71 43.34 -26.85
CA SER A 551 24.54 42.48 -26.95
C SER A 551 24.83 41.15 -27.67
N LYS A 552 25.66 41.17 -28.74
CA LYS A 552 26.07 39.94 -29.44
C LYS A 552 26.94 39.03 -28.57
N ARG A 553 27.80 39.60 -27.72
CA ARG A 553 28.60 38.84 -26.75
C ARG A 553 27.73 38.21 -25.67
N LEU A 554 26.78 38.95 -25.11
CA LEU A 554 25.85 38.43 -24.10
C LEU A 554 24.98 37.29 -24.64
N ALA A 555 24.45 37.44 -25.86
CA ALA A 555 23.66 36.40 -26.52
C ALA A 555 24.47 35.09 -26.73
N ARG A 556 25.76 35.18 -27.08
CA ARG A 556 26.62 34.00 -27.22
C ARG A 556 26.87 33.28 -25.89
N TRP A 557 27.08 34.01 -24.80
CA TRP A 557 27.26 33.42 -23.47
C TRP A 557 26.00 32.71 -22.98
N ILE A 558 24.83 33.28 -23.23
CA ILE A 558 23.54 32.69 -22.83
C ILE A 558 23.28 31.39 -23.62
N ILE A 559 23.56 31.36 -24.93
CA ILE A 559 23.42 30.15 -25.75
C ILE A 559 24.30 28.99 -25.26
N PHE A 560 25.48 29.27 -24.69
CA PHE A 560 26.39 28.24 -24.17
C PHE A 560 26.04 27.75 -22.76
N ILE A 561 25.48 28.60 -21.91
CA ILE A 561 25.12 28.25 -20.51
C ILE A 561 23.76 27.52 -20.44
N LEU A 562 22.87 27.76 -21.41
CA LEU A 562 21.49 27.27 -21.39
C LEU A 562 21.34 25.73 -21.36
N PRO A 563 22.11 24.93 -22.15
CA PRO A 563 22.02 23.48 -22.07
C PRO A 563 22.42 22.93 -20.70
N LEU A 564 23.33 23.64 -20.01
CA LEU A 564 23.83 23.31 -18.68
C LEU A 564 22.82 23.64 -17.58
N CYS A 565 22.04 24.72 -17.76
CA CYS A 565 20.91 25.04 -16.88
C CYS A 565 19.69 24.13 -17.10
N ILE A 566 19.45 23.69 -18.34
CA ILE A 566 18.36 22.75 -18.67
C ILE A 566 18.68 21.35 -18.11
N THR A 567 19.92 20.87 -18.22
CA THR A 567 20.31 19.61 -17.58
C THR A 567 20.32 19.71 -16.06
N ALA A 568 20.72 20.85 -15.49
CA ALA A 568 20.64 21.07 -14.04
C ALA A 568 19.19 21.09 -13.53
N THR A 569 18.23 21.62 -14.29
CA THR A 569 16.81 21.65 -13.89
C THR A 569 16.11 20.29 -14.02
N ILE A 570 16.48 19.48 -15.02
CA ILE A 570 16.03 18.07 -15.14
C ILE A 570 16.53 17.22 -13.95
N ILE A 571 17.70 17.54 -13.39
CA ILE A 571 18.29 16.83 -12.23
C ILE A 571 17.82 17.41 -10.88
N HIS A 572 17.43 18.69 -10.82
CA HIS A 572 17.06 19.37 -9.57
C HIS A 572 15.57 19.22 -9.19
N GLU A 573 14.69 18.86 -10.13
CA GLU A 573 13.26 18.70 -9.84
C GLU A 573 12.91 17.57 -8.83
N PRO A 574 13.59 16.40 -8.83
CA PRO A 574 13.40 15.38 -7.79
C PRO A 574 13.83 15.87 -6.38
N LEU A 575 14.85 16.74 -6.32
CA LEU A 575 15.41 17.24 -5.05
C LEU A 575 14.54 18.35 -4.43
N HIS A 576 13.87 19.18 -5.24
CA HIS A 576 13.04 20.27 -4.73
C HIS A 576 11.70 19.77 -4.14
N ARG A 577 11.22 18.59 -4.55
CA ARG A 577 10.00 17.99 -4.01
C ARG A 577 10.18 17.48 -2.56
N ASN A 578 11.34 16.89 -2.24
CA ASN A 578 11.65 16.42 -0.89
C ASN A 578 11.80 17.55 0.15
N ILE A 579 12.11 18.77 -0.30
CA ILE A 579 12.31 19.93 0.59
C ILE A 579 10.97 20.62 0.92
N PHE A 580 9.96 20.52 0.04
CA PHE A 580 8.66 21.22 0.21
C PHE A 580 7.51 20.35 0.71
N GLU A 581 7.60 19.01 0.68
CA GLU A 581 6.60 18.14 1.33
C GLU A 581 6.72 18.13 2.88
N HIS A 582 7.73 18.79 3.46
CA HIS A 582 7.91 18.93 4.91
C HIS A 582 7.30 20.21 5.53
N ARG A 583 6.47 20.95 4.80
CA ARG A 583 5.72 22.10 5.36
C ARG A 583 4.29 22.20 4.83
N VAL A 584 3.48 21.16 5.04
CA VAL A 584 2.01 21.33 5.11
C VAL A 584 1.45 20.30 6.11
N LYS A 585 1.55 20.62 7.40
CA LYS A 585 0.58 20.22 8.41
C LYS A 585 0.22 21.48 9.19
N ASP A 586 -1.06 21.56 9.54
CA ASP A 586 -1.77 22.56 10.35
C ASP A 586 -2.61 23.55 9.52
N ASP A 587 -3.81 23.07 9.14
CA ASP A 587 -5.12 23.61 9.58
C ASP A 587 -6.28 22.73 9.06
#